data_AF-A0A957Q5U0-F1
#
_entry.id   AF-A0A957Q5U0-F1
#
_cell.length_a   1.000
_cell.length_b   1.000
_cell.length_c   1.000
_cell.angle_alpha   90.00
_cell.angle_beta   90.00
_cell.angle_gamma   90.00
#
_symmetry.space_group_name_H-M   'P 1'
#
loop_
_entity.id
_entity.type
_entity.pdbx_description
1 polymer ?
#
loop_
_entity_poly.entity_id
_entity_poly.type
_entity_poly.pdbx_seq_one_letter_code
_entity_poly.pdbx_strand_id
1 'polypeptide(L)'
;MHFIQEILGSTTFVVVALIGLSLALAVTSFKLLVATAERREALVVASEQAQLAREASHQLQQILGSIHAQVWFLDTQTRVVDFNSFTEQFLEADPLQVRGRPMMALLMGWHDPEQAQARNERVILTGKAILGTLESYERDGEIYWVNIDRLPAFDAQGNLDGLRVFLYDVTPLKDIEKALRLQKSILEAQSETSLDAIIVLSPQNQCISSNQRFRELWNLPKAFGAEDGEGRAYAHMSAQLTDPATLQHWLTLFDHVPTMQASNLFRLQDGRILDWYSAPITG
;
A
#
# COMPACT_ATOMS: atom_id res chain seq x y z
N MET A 1 -107.45 -7.60 4.91
CA MET A 1 -106.44 -7.38 3.84
C MET A 1 -105.40 -6.31 4.20
N HIS A 2 -105.74 -5.25 4.94
CA HIS A 2 -104.79 -4.17 5.31
C HIS A 2 -103.58 -4.60 6.17
N PHE A 3 -103.79 -5.50 7.14
CA PHE A 3 -102.73 -5.93 8.08
C PHE A 3 -101.60 -6.74 7.42
N ILE A 4 -101.88 -7.41 6.30
CA ILE A 4 -100.89 -8.22 5.58
C ILE A 4 -99.96 -7.33 4.74
N GLN A 5 -100.47 -6.24 4.15
CA GLN A 5 -99.64 -5.31 3.37
C GLN A 5 -98.63 -4.54 4.22
N GLU A 6 -98.98 -4.22 5.46
CA GLU A 6 -98.10 -3.47 6.39
C GLU A 6 -96.92 -4.33 6.88
N ILE A 7 -97.17 -5.61 7.15
CA ILE A 7 -96.13 -6.59 7.52
C ILE A 7 -95.20 -6.89 6.33
N LEU A 8 -95.75 -6.98 5.10
CA LEU A 8 -94.94 -7.13 3.89
C LEU A 8 -94.05 -5.92 3.61
N GLY A 9 -94.52 -4.69 3.86
CA GLY A 9 -93.72 -3.46 3.74
C GLY A 9 -92.55 -3.40 4.74
N SER A 10 -92.81 -3.75 6.01
CA SER A 10 -91.80 -3.77 7.08
C SER A 10 -90.71 -4.82 6.85
N THR A 11 -91.09 -6.04 6.46
CA THR A 11 -90.12 -7.11 6.14
C THR A 11 -89.26 -6.78 4.91
N THR A 12 -89.85 -6.18 3.87
CA THR A 12 -89.09 -5.73 2.69
C THR A 12 -88.08 -4.64 3.05
N PHE A 13 -88.46 -3.69 3.90
CA PHE A 13 -87.56 -2.63 4.37
C PHE A 13 -86.37 -3.19 5.18
N VAL A 14 -86.63 -4.14 6.09
CA VAL A 14 -85.58 -4.81 6.87
C VAL A 14 -84.62 -5.59 5.96
N VAL A 15 -85.13 -6.30 4.96
CA VAL A 15 -84.30 -7.04 4.00
C VAL A 15 -83.42 -6.10 3.17
N VAL A 16 -83.96 -4.99 2.67
CA VAL A 16 -83.18 -3.99 1.91
C VAL A 16 -82.11 -3.33 2.78
N ALA A 17 -82.42 -3.01 4.04
CA ALA A 17 -81.45 -2.45 4.99
C ALA A 17 -80.32 -3.44 5.30
N LEU A 18 -80.63 -4.72 5.48
CA LEU A 18 -79.64 -5.79 5.70
C LEU A 18 -78.74 -6.00 4.48
N ILE A 19 -79.29 -5.92 3.27
CA ILE A 19 -78.52 -5.97 2.01
C ILE A 19 -77.61 -4.75 1.88
N GLY A 20 -78.10 -3.56 2.22
CA GLY A 20 -77.28 -2.33 2.20
C GLY A 20 -76.12 -2.40 3.20
N LEU A 21 -76.36 -2.90 4.42
CA LEU A 21 -75.33 -3.08 5.43
C LEU A 21 -74.31 -4.14 5.02
N SER A 22 -74.74 -5.26 4.45
CA SER A 22 -73.83 -6.31 3.97
C SER A 22 -72.96 -5.82 2.81
N LEU A 23 -73.51 -5.02 1.89
CA LEU A 23 -72.78 -4.40 0.79
C LEU A 23 -71.75 -3.39 1.31
N ALA A 24 -72.13 -2.55 2.29
CA ALA A 24 -71.22 -1.58 2.91
C ALA A 24 -70.06 -2.28 3.65
N LEU A 25 -70.35 -3.37 4.37
CA LEU A 25 -69.33 -4.20 5.02
C LEU A 25 -68.40 -4.87 4.00
N ALA A 26 -68.94 -5.36 2.88
CA ALA A 26 -68.16 -5.96 1.80
C ALA A 26 -67.20 -4.94 1.15
N VAL A 27 -67.69 -3.74 0.83
CA VAL A 27 -66.86 -2.65 0.28
C VAL A 27 -65.77 -2.22 1.27
N THR A 28 -66.10 -2.11 2.55
CA THR A 28 -65.12 -1.73 3.59
C THR A 28 -64.05 -2.80 3.77
N SER A 29 -64.46 -4.08 3.79
CA SER A 29 -63.54 -5.22 3.88
C SER A 29 -62.62 -5.30 2.66
N PHE A 30 -63.15 -5.07 1.46
CA PHE A 30 -62.36 -5.03 0.24
C PHE A 30 -61.34 -3.88 0.23
N LYS A 31 -61.75 -2.66 0.64
CA LYS A 31 -60.83 -1.52 0.80
C LYS A 31 -59.71 -1.82 1.80
N LEU A 32 -60.04 -2.47 2.92
CA LEU A 32 -59.07 -2.89 3.92
C LEU A 32 -58.09 -3.93 3.35
N LEU A 33 -58.58 -4.87 2.54
CA LEU A 33 -57.75 -5.90 1.91
C LEU A 33 -56.77 -5.30 0.89
N VAL A 34 -57.21 -4.35 0.06
CA VAL A 34 -56.34 -3.63 -0.87
C VAL A 34 -55.30 -2.81 -0.11
N ALA A 35 -55.70 -2.03 0.90
CA ALA A 35 -54.76 -1.23 1.70
C ALA A 35 -53.73 -2.09 2.46
N THR A 36 -54.12 -3.28 2.94
CA THR A 36 -53.19 -4.21 3.59
C THR A 36 -52.27 -4.91 2.59
N ALA A 37 -52.70 -5.16 1.36
CA ALA A 37 -51.85 -5.67 0.28
C ALA A 37 -50.81 -4.63 -0.14
N GLU A 38 -51.21 -3.38 -0.40
CA GLU A 38 -50.29 -2.28 -0.72
C GLU A 38 -49.26 -2.05 0.40
N ARG A 39 -49.69 -2.11 1.66
CA ARG A 39 -48.79 -1.97 2.81
C ARG A 39 -47.82 -3.14 2.94
N ARG A 40 -48.24 -4.37 2.61
CA ARG A 40 -47.35 -5.53 2.58
C ARG A 40 -46.30 -5.40 1.49
N GLU A 41 -46.71 -4.97 0.30
CA GLU A 41 -45.79 -4.75 -0.82
C GLU A 41 -44.75 -3.67 -0.49
N ALA A 42 -45.18 -2.53 0.08
CA ALA A 42 -44.27 -1.49 0.54
C ALA A 42 -43.30 -1.98 1.64
N LEU A 43 -43.75 -2.84 2.55
CA LEU A 43 -42.91 -3.45 3.59
C LEU A 43 -41.88 -4.42 3.00
N VAL A 44 -42.26 -5.23 2.00
CA VAL A 44 -41.34 -6.15 1.31
C VAL A 44 -40.25 -5.35 0.62
N VAL A 45 -40.61 -4.35 -0.19
CA VAL A 45 -39.64 -3.48 -0.89
C VAL A 45 -38.71 -2.76 0.08
N ALA A 46 -39.25 -2.19 1.18
CA ALA A 46 -38.43 -1.53 2.18
C ALA A 46 -37.46 -2.51 2.88
N SER A 47 -37.89 -3.76 3.13
CA SER A 47 -37.04 -4.79 3.73
C SER A 47 -35.92 -5.23 2.79
N GLU A 48 -36.21 -5.39 1.49
CA GLU A 48 -35.22 -5.73 0.47
C GLU A 48 -34.17 -4.62 0.32
N GLN A 49 -34.60 -3.36 0.24
CA GLN A 49 -33.68 -2.22 0.21
C GLN A 49 -32.82 -2.13 1.47
N ALA A 50 -33.40 -2.33 2.65
CA ALA A 50 -32.67 -2.35 3.90
C ALA A 50 -31.65 -3.51 3.95
N GLN A 51 -32.00 -4.66 3.37
CA GLN A 51 -31.11 -5.82 3.32
C GLN A 51 -29.93 -5.57 2.36
N LEU A 52 -30.19 -5.09 1.14
CA LEU A 52 -29.14 -4.72 0.20
C LEU A 52 -28.19 -3.66 0.77
N ALA A 53 -28.73 -2.64 1.45
CA ALA A 53 -27.93 -1.63 2.12
C ALA A 53 -27.05 -2.21 3.24
N ARG A 54 -27.57 -3.16 4.02
CA ARG A 54 -26.78 -3.86 5.06
C ARG A 54 -25.69 -4.71 4.45
N GLU A 55 -25.99 -5.46 3.40
CA GLU A 55 -25.03 -6.31 2.69
C GLU A 55 -23.91 -5.47 2.08
N ALA A 56 -24.24 -4.37 1.40
CA ALA A 56 -23.27 -3.43 0.85
C ALA A 56 -22.40 -2.79 1.95
N SER A 57 -23.01 -2.35 3.05
CA SER A 57 -22.28 -1.78 4.20
C SER A 57 -21.33 -2.79 4.82
N HIS A 58 -21.76 -4.04 4.98
CA HIS A 58 -20.93 -5.11 5.52
C HIS A 58 -19.74 -5.41 4.61
N GLN A 59 -19.96 -5.51 3.29
CA GLN A 59 -18.88 -5.71 2.32
C GLN A 59 -17.85 -4.56 2.35
N LEU A 60 -18.30 -3.31 2.42
CA LEU A 60 -17.41 -2.15 2.52
C LEU A 60 -16.57 -2.19 3.80
N GLN A 61 -17.17 -2.54 4.95
CA GLN A 61 -16.43 -2.69 6.20
C GLN A 61 -15.38 -3.81 6.14
N GLN A 62 -15.70 -4.94 5.49
CA GLN A 62 -14.74 -6.02 5.29
C GLN A 62 -13.56 -5.60 4.40
N ILE A 63 -13.86 -4.92 3.29
CA ILE A 63 -12.81 -4.41 2.39
C ILE A 63 -11.93 -3.41 3.14
N LEU A 64 -12.51 -2.40 3.78
CA LEU A 64 -11.77 -1.39 4.52
C LEU A 64 -10.96 -1.98 5.67
N GLY A 65 -11.51 -2.97 6.39
CA GLY A 65 -10.82 -3.64 7.49
C GLY A 65 -9.68 -4.56 7.05
N SER A 66 -9.69 -5.03 5.81
CA SER A 66 -8.59 -5.84 5.24
C SER A 66 -7.38 -5.02 4.78
N ILE A 67 -7.54 -3.70 4.66
CA ILE A 67 -6.46 -2.79 4.28
C ILE A 67 -5.51 -2.64 5.46
N HIS A 68 -4.25 -3.08 5.29
CA HIS A 68 -3.15 -2.89 6.25
C HIS A 68 -2.59 -1.45 6.19
N ALA A 69 -3.50 -0.47 6.22
CA ALA A 69 -3.19 0.95 6.26
C ALA A 69 -4.28 1.64 7.09
N GLN A 70 -3.90 2.69 7.81
CA GLN A 70 -4.88 3.47 8.54
C GLN A 70 -5.70 4.27 7.52
N VAL A 71 -7.02 4.08 7.52
CA VAL A 71 -7.93 4.83 6.66
C VAL A 71 -8.75 5.75 7.53
N TRP A 72 -8.74 7.03 7.18
CA TRP A 72 -9.45 8.08 7.90
C TRP A 72 -10.39 8.84 6.97
N PHE A 73 -11.58 9.09 7.47
CA PHE A 73 -12.63 9.84 6.81
C PHE A 73 -12.73 11.16 7.55
N LEU A 74 -12.43 12.26 6.88
CA LEU A 74 -12.50 13.59 7.46
C LEU A 74 -13.55 14.43 6.75
N ASP A 75 -14.16 15.36 7.49
CA ASP A 75 -15.01 16.41 6.92
C ASP A 75 -14.17 17.55 6.32
N THR A 76 -14.84 18.56 5.76
CA THR A 76 -14.20 19.76 5.19
C THR A 76 -13.48 20.65 6.21
N GLN A 77 -13.68 20.43 7.51
CA GLN A 77 -12.96 21.08 8.60
C GLN A 77 -11.86 20.19 9.19
N THR A 78 -11.49 19.10 8.51
CA THR A 78 -10.48 18.12 8.95
C THR A 78 -10.83 17.43 10.27
N ARG A 79 -12.12 17.30 10.59
CA ARG A 79 -12.61 16.55 11.75
C ARG A 79 -12.91 15.11 11.36
N VAL A 80 -12.66 14.19 12.29
CA VAL A 80 -12.85 12.76 12.05
C VAL A 80 -14.33 12.43 11.94
N VAL A 81 -14.75 11.97 10.77
CA VAL A 81 -16.09 11.40 10.53
C VAL A 81 -16.08 9.91 10.86
N ASP A 82 -15.08 9.18 10.36
CA ASP A 82 -14.96 7.74 10.55
C ASP A 82 -13.53 7.23 10.26
N PHE A 83 -13.29 5.94 10.49
CA PHE A 83 -12.03 5.25 10.19
C PHE A 83 -12.24 3.73 10.04
N ASN A 84 -11.29 3.02 9.42
CA ASN A 84 -11.36 1.56 9.34
C ASN A 84 -10.93 0.88 10.66
N SER A 85 -11.21 -0.42 10.78
CA SER A 85 -10.84 -1.22 11.95
C SER A 85 -9.33 -1.36 12.16
N PHE A 86 -8.52 -1.18 11.11
CA PHE A 86 -7.06 -1.17 11.26
C PHE A 86 -6.61 0.07 12.03
N THR A 87 -7.16 1.24 11.73
CA THR A 87 -6.89 2.50 12.45
C THR A 87 -7.20 2.40 13.94
N GLU A 88 -8.24 1.65 14.34
CA GLU A 88 -8.63 1.51 15.76
C GLU A 88 -7.49 1.05 16.67
N GLN A 89 -6.58 0.23 16.15
CA GLN A 89 -5.44 -0.31 16.89
C GLN A 89 -4.41 0.77 17.26
N PHE A 90 -4.44 1.91 16.57
CA PHE A 90 -3.51 3.00 16.76
C PHE A 90 -4.08 4.13 17.63
N LEU A 91 -5.38 4.11 17.92
CA LEU A 91 -6.06 5.11 18.73
C LEU A 91 -5.72 4.92 20.21
N GLU A 92 -5.35 6.03 20.88
CA GLU A 92 -5.14 6.06 22.34
C GLU A 92 -6.43 6.36 23.12
N ALA A 93 -7.50 6.71 22.41
CA ALA A 93 -8.80 7.06 22.98
C ALA A 93 -9.90 6.13 22.46
N ASP A 94 -11.01 6.07 23.20
CA ASP A 94 -12.21 5.35 22.78
C ASP A 94 -12.65 5.79 21.36
N PRO A 95 -12.84 4.86 20.41
CA PRO A 95 -13.32 5.14 19.05
C PRO A 95 -14.54 6.05 18.97
N LEU A 96 -15.44 6.01 19.96
CA LEU A 96 -16.61 6.88 20.04
C LEU A 96 -16.25 8.34 20.35
N GLN A 97 -15.18 8.57 21.11
CA GLN A 97 -14.71 9.90 21.47
C GLN A 97 -13.84 10.55 20.39
N VAL A 98 -13.38 9.76 19.43
CA VAL A 98 -12.51 10.23 18.33
C VAL A 98 -13.32 10.95 17.25
N ARG A 99 -14.57 10.54 17.00
CA ARG A 99 -15.44 11.17 16.00
C ARG A 99 -15.78 12.62 16.37
N GLY A 100 -15.77 13.51 15.37
CA GLY A 100 -15.98 14.95 15.50
C GLY A 100 -14.78 15.75 16.01
N ARG A 101 -13.74 15.09 16.53
CA ARG A 101 -12.50 15.77 16.93
C ARG A 101 -11.68 16.17 15.70
N PRO A 102 -10.98 17.31 15.75
CA PRO A 102 -10.03 17.66 14.70
C PRO A 102 -8.92 16.60 14.66
N MET A 103 -8.61 16.10 13.46
CA MET A 103 -7.58 15.07 13.26
C MET A 103 -6.27 15.46 13.93
N MET A 104 -5.85 16.72 13.79
CA MET A 104 -4.59 17.23 14.34
C MET A 104 -4.49 17.08 15.87
N ALA A 105 -5.61 17.06 16.60
CA ALA A 105 -5.60 16.83 18.04
C ALA A 105 -5.34 15.36 18.43
N LEU A 106 -5.30 14.45 17.46
CA LEU A 106 -4.97 13.04 17.61
C LEU A 106 -3.54 12.74 17.16
N LEU A 107 -2.92 13.67 16.42
CA LEU A 107 -1.59 13.52 15.82
C LEU A 107 -0.46 13.99 16.78
N MET A 108 -0.49 13.55 18.04
CA MET A 108 0.61 13.85 18.97
C MET A 108 1.91 13.21 18.45
N GLY A 109 3.03 13.95 18.51
CA GLY A 109 4.34 13.46 18.07
C GLY A 109 4.65 13.61 16.57
N TRP A 110 3.73 14.15 15.76
CA TRP A 110 4.06 14.49 14.36
C TRP A 110 5.19 15.53 14.31
N HIS A 111 6.20 15.29 13.49
CA HIS A 111 7.35 16.20 13.38
C HIS A 111 6.99 17.53 12.70
N ASP A 112 6.03 17.52 11.77
CA ASP A 112 5.68 18.72 10.97
C ASP A 112 4.14 18.87 10.83
N PRO A 113 3.42 19.09 11.95
CA PRO A 113 1.96 19.05 11.98
C PRO A 113 1.30 20.20 11.19
N GLU A 114 1.92 21.38 11.16
CA GLU A 114 1.44 22.52 10.36
C GLU A 114 1.45 22.19 8.86
N GLN A 115 2.51 21.53 8.40
CA GLN A 115 2.62 21.13 7.00
C GLN A 115 1.62 20.03 6.66
N ALA A 116 1.40 19.07 7.56
CA ALA A 116 0.38 18.03 7.38
C ALA A 116 -1.03 18.63 7.26
N GLN A 117 -1.36 19.61 8.10
CA GLN A 117 -2.63 20.34 8.04
C GLN A 117 -2.76 21.14 6.74
N ALA A 118 -1.72 21.88 6.35
CA ALA A 118 -1.72 22.65 5.11
C ALA A 118 -1.90 21.75 3.87
N ARG A 119 -1.37 20.53 3.87
CA ARG A 119 -1.61 19.54 2.81
C ARG A 119 -3.08 19.09 2.78
N ASN A 120 -3.70 18.83 3.93
CA ASN A 120 -5.13 18.49 4.01
C ASN A 120 -5.99 19.63 3.44
N GLU A 121 -5.75 20.86 3.90
CA GLU A 121 -6.46 22.05 3.45
C GLU A 121 -6.26 22.29 1.95
N ARG A 122 -5.07 22.05 1.40
CA ARG A 122 -4.82 22.17 -0.04
C ARG A 122 -5.66 21.19 -0.85
N VAL A 123 -5.84 19.94 -0.39
CA VAL A 123 -6.72 18.99 -1.09
C VAL A 123 -8.17 19.46 -1.04
N ILE A 124 -8.62 19.94 0.12
CA ILE A 124 -9.98 20.46 0.31
C ILE A 124 -10.23 21.67 -0.60
N LEU A 125 -9.31 22.64 -0.62
CA LEU A 125 -9.45 23.87 -1.41
C LEU A 125 -9.38 23.63 -2.92
N THR A 126 -8.56 22.67 -3.36
CA THR A 126 -8.31 22.45 -4.80
C THR A 126 -9.15 21.33 -5.40
N GLY A 127 -9.72 20.45 -4.58
CA GLY A 127 -10.34 19.21 -5.03
C GLY A 127 -9.36 18.26 -5.75
N LYS A 128 -8.04 18.43 -5.56
CA LYS A 128 -7.00 17.60 -6.18
C LYS A 128 -6.30 16.75 -5.15
N ALA A 129 -6.16 15.46 -5.44
CA ALA A 129 -5.46 14.53 -4.57
C ALA A 129 -3.97 14.88 -4.43
N ILE A 130 -3.42 14.60 -3.25
CA ILE A 130 -1.98 14.62 -2.97
C ILE A 130 -1.61 13.20 -2.55
N LEU A 131 -0.70 12.58 -3.30
CA LEU A 131 -0.33 11.18 -3.11
C LEU A 131 1.16 11.05 -2.77
N GLY A 132 1.53 10.00 -2.07
CA GLY A 132 2.92 9.58 -1.89
C GLY A 132 3.72 10.46 -0.94
N THR A 133 3.08 11.18 -0.02
CA THR A 133 3.82 12.12 0.84
C THR A 133 4.43 11.39 2.02
N LEU A 134 5.75 11.44 2.13
CA LEU A 134 6.47 10.86 3.25
C LEU A 134 6.47 11.83 4.44
N GLU A 135 5.95 11.37 5.56
CA GLU A 135 5.89 12.07 6.84
C GLU A 135 6.40 11.17 7.96
N SER A 136 6.66 11.74 9.13
CA SER A 136 7.08 10.96 10.29
C SER A 136 6.54 11.54 11.59
N TYR A 137 6.35 10.67 12.56
CA TYR A 137 5.95 11.01 13.91
C TYR A 137 6.72 10.17 14.92
N GLU A 138 6.89 10.71 16.13
CA GLU A 138 7.47 10.01 17.26
C GLU A 138 6.35 9.43 18.13
N ARG A 139 6.47 8.16 18.51
CA ARG A 139 5.56 7.49 19.44
C ARG A 139 6.38 6.55 20.31
N ASP A 140 6.20 6.64 21.63
CA ASP A 140 6.91 5.83 22.63
C ASP A 140 8.45 5.89 22.49
N GLY A 141 8.99 7.02 22.00
CA GLY A 141 10.42 7.24 21.77
C GLY A 141 10.96 6.66 20.45
N GLU A 142 10.12 6.00 19.65
CA GLU A 142 10.47 5.46 18.34
C GLU A 142 9.93 6.36 17.21
N ILE A 143 10.69 6.47 16.12
CA ILE A 143 10.31 7.26 14.94
C ILE A 143 9.61 6.35 13.92
N TYR A 144 8.36 6.65 13.65
CA TYR A 144 7.58 6.00 12.61
C TYR A 144 7.60 6.84 11.33
N TRP A 145 7.81 6.17 10.21
CA TRP A 145 7.72 6.76 8.88
C TRP A 145 6.42 6.32 8.22
N VAL A 146 5.64 7.28 7.75
CA VAL A 146 4.37 7.02 7.08
C VAL A 146 4.34 7.63 5.70
N ASN A 147 3.86 6.86 4.73
CA ASN A 147 3.46 7.36 3.44
C ASN A 147 1.97 7.70 3.50
N ILE A 148 1.60 8.91 3.10
CA ILE A 148 0.24 9.41 3.22
C ILE A 148 -0.33 9.80 1.85
N ASP A 149 -1.49 9.22 1.53
CA ASP A 149 -2.34 9.64 0.41
C ASP A 149 -3.54 10.41 0.93
N ARG A 150 -3.87 11.52 0.27
CA ARG A 150 -4.96 12.44 0.62
C ARG A 150 -5.84 12.63 -0.60
N LEU A 151 -7.04 12.08 -0.56
CA LEU A 151 -7.99 12.12 -1.66
C LEU A 151 -9.23 12.95 -1.28
N PRO A 152 -9.68 13.87 -2.14
CA PRO A 152 -10.92 14.60 -1.90
C PRO A 152 -12.10 13.60 -1.90
N ALA A 153 -13.02 13.79 -0.97
CA ALA A 153 -14.26 13.04 -0.90
C ALA A 153 -15.42 13.92 -1.37
N PHE A 154 -16.35 13.33 -2.13
CA PHE A 154 -17.51 14.02 -2.67
C PHE A 154 -18.80 13.34 -2.20
N ASP A 155 -19.84 14.13 -1.95
CA ASP A 155 -21.20 13.66 -1.66
C ASP A 155 -21.87 13.09 -2.93
N ALA A 156 -23.11 12.59 -2.77
CA ALA A 156 -23.88 12.04 -3.87
C ALA A 156 -24.28 13.08 -4.94
N GLN A 157 -24.19 14.38 -4.61
CA GLN A 157 -24.46 15.50 -5.49
C GLN A 157 -23.19 16.01 -6.20
N GLY A 158 -22.02 15.45 -5.88
CA GLY A 158 -20.73 15.84 -6.44
C GLY A 158 -20.08 17.04 -5.74
N ASN A 159 -20.61 17.49 -4.61
CA ASN A 159 -19.97 18.53 -3.81
C ASN A 159 -18.90 17.92 -2.91
N LEU A 160 -17.84 18.69 -2.64
CA LEU A 160 -16.80 18.26 -1.73
C LEU A 160 -17.36 18.08 -0.30
N ASP A 161 -17.28 16.87 0.22
CA ASP A 161 -17.75 16.47 1.55
C ASP A 161 -16.58 16.31 2.56
N GLY A 162 -15.34 16.23 2.05
CA GLY A 162 -14.15 16.24 2.90
C GLY A 162 -12.97 15.51 2.30
N LEU A 163 -12.31 14.68 3.10
CA LEU A 163 -11.07 14.00 2.75
C LEU A 163 -11.12 12.51 3.10
N ARG A 164 -10.45 11.70 2.29
CA ARG A 164 -10.03 10.33 2.64
C ARG A 164 -8.52 10.33 2.76
N VAL A 165 -8.01 9.93 3.92
CA VAL A 165 -6.59 9.87 4.19
C VAL A 165 -6.18 8.42 4.41
N PHE A 166 -5.19 7.97 3.68
CA PHE A 166 -4.58 6.64 3.82
C PHE A 166 -3.17 6.84 4.37
N LEU A 167 -2.85 6.20 5.50
CA LEU A 167 -1.51 6.21 6.07
C LEU A 167 -0.95 4.80 6.05
N TYR A 168 0.14 4.63 5.32
CA TYR A 168 0.90 3.39 5.20
C TYR A 168 2.15 3.48 6.06
N ASP A 169 2.31 2.58 7.03
CA ASP A 169 3.56 2.47 7.76
C ASP A 169 4.66 1.93 6.84
N VAL A 170 5.68 2.74 6.61
CA VAL A 170 6.87 2.42 5.80
C VAL A 170 8.13 2.33 6.67
N THR A 171 8.00 2.33 7.99
CA THR A 171 9.10 2.14 8.94
C THR A 171 9.83 0.82 8.71
N PRO A 172 9.14 -0.35 8.56
CA PRO A 172 9.82 -1.62 8.29
C PRO A 172 10.63 -1.57 6.99
N LEU A 173 10.09 -0.93 5.95
CA LEU A 173 10.79 -0.75 4.68
C LEU A 173 12.03 0.13 4.84
N LYS A 174 11.93 1.21 5.62
CA LYS A 174 13.06 2.10 5.92
C LYS A 174 14.15 1.41 6.74
N ASP A 175 13.78 0.54 7.68
CA ASP A 175 14.76 -0.18 8.49
C ASP A 175 15.47 -1.27 7.69
N ILE A 176 14.76 -1.96 6.81
CA ILE A 176 15.38 -2.87 5.83
C ILE A 176 16.34 -2.10 4.91
N GLU A 177 15.91 -0.94 4.40
CA GLU A 177 16.76 -0.09 3.54
C GLU A 177 18.03 0.37 4.28
N LYS A 178 17.92 0.80 5.54
CA LYS A 178 19.05 1.19 6.39
C LYS A 178 19.98 0.01 6.68
N ALA A 179 19.41 -1.14 7.05
CA ALA A 179 20.19 -2.35 7.34
C ALA A 179 20.97 -2.82 6.12
N LEU A 180 20.34 -2.81 4.93
CA LEU A 180 20.98 -3.15 3.67
C LEU A 180 22.12 -2.18 3.34
N ARG A 181 21.90 -0.87 3.50
CA ARG A 181 22.95 0.15 3.30
C ARG A 181 24.11 -0.05 4.28
N LEU A 182 23.83 -0.31 5.55
CA LEU A 182 24.86 -0.56 6.56
C LEU A 182 25.67 -1.80 6.22
N GLN A 183 25.01 -2.91 5.87
CA GLN A 183 25.67 -4.14 5.48
C GLN A 183 26.53 -3.95 4.23
N LYS A 184 26.04 -3.21 3.23
CA LYS A 184 26.83 -2.84 2.05
C LYS A 184 28.08 -2.05 2.44
N SER A 185 27.96 -1.01 3.27
CA SER A 185 29.10 -0.22 3.73
C SER A 185 30.11 -1.06 4.52
N ILE A 186 29.65 -2.01 5.34
CA ILE A 186 30.53 -2.92 6.07
C ILE A 186 31.29 -3.83 5.11
N LEU A 187 30.61 -4.43 4.13
CA LEU A 187 31.25 -5.30 3.12
C LEU A 187 32.25 -4.52 2.26
N GLU A 188 31.93 -3.29 1.87
CA GLU A 188 32.84 -2.40 1.14
C GLU A 188 34.07 -2.08 2.00
N ALA A 189 33.89 -1.69 3.26
CA ALA A 189 35.01 -1.40 4.16
C ALA A 189 35.90 -2.64 4.41
N GLN A 190 35.30 -3.82 4.60
CA GLN A 190 36.04 -5.08 4.73
C GLN A 190 36.83 -5.41 3.45
N SER A 191 36.23 -5.23 2.28
CA SER A 191 36.91 -5.46 1.00
C SER A 191 38.07 -4.47 0.80
N GLU A 192 37.84 -3.19 1.07
CA GLU A 192 38.82 -2.10 0.91
C GLU A 192 39.99 -2.19 1.90
N THR A 193 39.77 -2.76 3.09
CA THR A 193 40.83 -2.97 4.10
C THR A 193 41.55 -4.32 3.98
N SER A 194 41.12 -5.18 3.06
CA SER A 194 41.78 -6.47 2.82
C SER A 194 43.22 -6.29 2.35
N LEU A 195 44.12 -7.11 2.88
CA LEU A 195 45.51 -7.18 2.42
C LEU A 195 45.64 -7.85 1.04
N ASP A 196 44.61 -8.61 0.65
CA ASP A 196 44.52 -9.29 -0.64
C ASP A 196 43.86 -8.39 -1.68
N ALA A 197 44.32 -8.53 -2.93
CA ALA A 197 43.69 -7.90 -4.07
C ALA A 197 42.41 -8.65 -4.45
N ILE A 198 41.26 -8.00 -4.33
CA ILE A 198 39.95 -8.60 -4.59
C ILE A 198 39.32 -7.91 -5.81
N ILE A 199 38.83 -8.72 -6.75
CA ILE A 199 38.00 -8.29 -7.87
C ILE A 199 36.79 -9.23 -7.98
N VAL A 200 35.63 -8.65 -8.24
CA VAL A 200 34.38 -9.35 -8.51
C VAL A 200 33.96 -9.04 -9.93
N LEU A 201 33.71 -10.09 -10.71
CA LEU A 201 33.33 -10.00 -12.11
C LEU A 201 31.90 -10.49 -12.34
N SER A 202 31.23 -9.96 -13.35
CA SER A 202 29.97 -10.50 -13.87
C SER A 202 30.24 -11.76 -14.71
N PRO A 203 29.19 -12.55 -15.06
CA PRO A 203 29.33 -13.67 -15.98
C PRO A 203 29.84 -13.29 -17.39
N GLN A 204 29.83 -12.00 -17.73
CA GLN A 204 30.36 -11.45 -18.98
C GLN A 204 31.78 -10.87 -18.80
N ASN A 205 32.49 -11.24 -17.73
CA ASN A 205 33.81 -10.74 -17.36
C ASN A 205 33.88 -9.21 -17.17
N GLN A 206 32.76 -8.57 -16.79
CA GLN A 206 32.74 -7.14 -16.47
C GLN A 206 33.04 -6.93 -15.00
N CYS A 207 33.78 -5.88 -14.65
CA CYS A 207 34.13 -5.61 -13.27
C CYS A 207 32.92 -5.07 -12.50
N ILE A 208 32.34 -5.90 -11.62
CA ILE A 208 31.28 -5.48 -10.69
C ILE A 208 31.88 -4.66 -9.55
N SER A 209 33.03 -5.09 -9.01
CA SER A 209 33.71 -4.41 -7.92
C SER A 209 35.19 -4.78 -7.87
N SER A 210 36.03 -3.86 -7.39
CA SER A 210 37.44 -4.12 -7.08
C SER A 210 37.85 -3.32 -5.85
N ASN A 211 38.69 -3.87 -4.99
CA ASN A 211 39.21 -3.14 -3.84
C ASN A 211 40.44 -2.30 -4.20
N GLN A 212 40.84 -1.39 -3.30
CA GLN A 212 42.01 -0.54 -3.45
C GLN A 212 43.28 -1.36 -3.61
N ARG A 213 43.40 -2.46 -2.86
CA ARG A 213 44.55 -3.35 -2.94
C ARG A 213 44.74 -3.92 -4.35
N PHE A 214 43.68 -4.29 -5.04
CA PHE A 214 43.74 -4.74 -6.43
C PHE A 214 44.25 -3.64 -7.36
N ARG A 215 43.75 -2.41 -7.20
CA ARG A 215 44.20 -1.25 -7.99
C ARG A 215 45.68 -0.94 -7.77
N GLU A 216 46.14 -0.99 -6.51
CA GLU A 216 47.54 -0.77 -6.15
C GLU A 216 48.45 -1.89 -6.65
N LEU A 217 48.05 -3.15 -6.46
CA LEU A 217 48.84 -4.31 -6.86
C LEU A 217 49.13 -4.30 -8.37
N TRP A 218 48.12 -3.94 -9.17
CA TRP A 218 48.19 -3.89 -10.62
C TRP A 218 48.57 -2.51 -11.18
N ASN A 219 48.88 -1.53 -10.32
CA ASN A 219 49.20 -0.14 -10.69
C ASN A 219 48.17 0.49 -11.65
N LEU A 220 46.89 0.22 -11.42
CA LEU A 220 45.81 0.63 -12.31
C LEU A 220 45.57 2.15 -12.22
N PRO A 221 45.72 2.92 -13.32
CA PRO A 221 45.30 4.32 -13.37
C PRO A 221 43.87 4.57 -12.89
N LYS A 222 43.66 5.70 -12.19
CA LYS A 222 42.35 6.13 -11.68
C LYS A 222 41.25 6.28 -12.75
N ALA A 223 41.61 6.26 -14.04
CA ALA A 223 40.70 6.42 -15.18
C ALA A 223 40.04 5.11 -15.66
N PHE A 224 40.30 3.96 -15.02
CA PHE A 224 39.59 2.72 -15.32
C PHE A 224 38.23 2.71 -14.59
N GLY A 225 37.14 3.00 -15.31
CA GLY A 225 35.80 2.99 -14.69
C GLY A 225 34.63 3.57 -15.49
N ALA A 226 34.79 3.96 -16.75
CA ALA A 226 33.67 4.39 -17.59
C ALA A 226 33.86 3.92 -19.04
N GLU A 227 32.97 3.01 -19.46
CA GLU A 227 32.66 2.45 -20.79
C GLU A 227 33.80 1.92 -21.69
N ASP A 228 35.00 2.52 -21.69
CA ASP A 228 36.20 2.07 -22.41
C ASP A 228 37.33 1.58 -21.47
N GLY A 229 37.04 1.42 -20.17
CA GLY A 229 38.04 1.15 -19.12
C GLY A 229 38.50 -0.30 -19.01
N GLU A 230 37.61 -1.27 -19.20
CA GLU A 230 37.86 -2.67 -18.83
C GLU A 230 38.84 -3.36 -19.79
N GLY A 231 38.67 -3.21 -21.10
CA GLY A 231 39.62 -3.74 -22.09
C GLY A 231 41.03 -3.15 -21.93
N ARG A 232 41.12 -1.87 -21.54
CA ARG A 232 42.40 -1.21 -21.25
C ARG A 232 43.01 -1.71 -19.93
N ALA A 233 42.20 -2.03 -18.93
CA ALA A 233 42.67 -2.62 -17.67
C ALA A 233 43.23 -4.03 -17.89
N TYR A 234 42.52 -4.89 -18.63
CA TYR A 234 43.02 -6.21 -19.01
C TYR A 234 44.29 -6.13 -19.86
N ALA A 235 44.36 -5.21 -20.82
CA ALA A 235 45.57 -4.99 -21.61
C ALA A 235 46.75 -4.51 -20.73
N HIS A 236 46.50 -3.64 -19.76
CA HIS A 236 47.50 -3.16 -18.81
C HIS A 236 48.01 -4.27 -17.87
N MET A 237 47.13 -5.13 -17.38
CA MET A 237 47.50 -6.31 -16.58
C MET A 237 48.29 -7.31 -17.43
N SER A 238 47.80 -7.61 -18.64
CA SER A 238 48.43 -8.54 -19.58
C SER A 238 49.85 -8.11 -19.95
N ALA A 239 50.08 -6.81 -20.16
CA ALA A 239 51.39 -6.25 -20.46
C ALA A 239 52.40 -6.36 -19.29
N GLN A 240 51.93 -6.48 -18.04
CA GLN A 240 52.81 -6.65 -16.87
C GLN A 240 53.22 -8.10 -16.64
N LEU A 241 52.56 -9.08 -17.28
CA LEU A 241 52.87 -10.50 -17.12
C LEU A 241 54.09 -10.92 -17.96
N THR A 242 54.87 -11.88 -17.44
CA THR A 242 55.94 -12.54 -18.20
C THR A 242 55.37 -13.45 -19.30
N ASP A 243 54.20 -14.08 -19.04
CA ASP A 243 53.43 -14.84 -20.02
C ASP A 243 51.99 -14.28 -20.12
N PRO A 244 51.75 -13.35 -21.05
CA PRO A 244 50.43 -12.76 -21.28
C PRO A 244 49.37 -13.77 -21.72
N ALA A 245 49.76 -14.89 -22.35
CA ALA A 245 48.82 -15.89 -22.86
C ALA A 245 48.07 -16.63 -21.74
N THR A 246 48.71 -16.78 -20.58
CA THR A 246 48.10 -17.40 -19.40
C THR A 246 46.84 -16.65 -18.93
N LEU A 247 46.84 -15.30 -18.94
CA LEU A 247 45.66 -14.53 -18.55
C LEU A 247 44.49 -14.72 -19.54
N GLN A 248 44.78 -14.70 -20.84
CA GLN A 248 43.78 -14.93 -21.89
C GLN A 248 43.17 -16.33 -21.82
N HIS A 249 44.01 -17.34 -21.52
CA HIS A 249 43.55 -18.71 -21.31
C HIS A 249 42.52 -18.79 -20.18
N TRP A 250 42.81 -18.19 -19.02
CA TRP A 250 41.89 -18.18 -17.89
C TRP A 250 40.60 -17.41 -18.16
N LEU A 251 40.68 -16.22 -18.79
CA LEU A 251 39.48 -15.47 -19.18
C LEU A 251 38.56 -16.28 -20.09
N THR A 252 39.14 -16.95 -21.10
CA THR A 252 38.40 -17.83 -22.01
C THR A 252 37.77 -19.01 -21.26
N LEU A 253 38.48 -19.61 -20.30
CA LEU A 253 37.94 -20.73 -19.52
C LEU A 253 36.76 -20.30 -18.65
N PHE A 254 36.79 -19.12 -18.02
CA PHE A 254 35.67 -18.64 -17.19
C PHE A 254 34.42 -18.29 -18.01
N ASP A 255 34.58 -17.84 -19.26
CA ASP A 255 33.45 -17.64 -20.17
C ASP A 255 32.69 -18.96 -20.45
N HIS A 256 33.40 -20.09 -20.45
CA HIS A 256 32.82 -21.40 -20.74
C HIS A 256 32.40 -22.17 -19.47
N VAL A 257 33.08 -21.93 -18.33
CA VAL A 257 32.82 -22.61 -17.06
C VAL A 257 32.83 -21.60 -15.89
N PRO A 258 31.77 -20.78 -15.74
CA PRO A 258 31.74 -19.69 -14.74
C PRO A 258 31.77 -20.18 -13.28
N THR A 259 31.43 -21.45 -13.04
CA THR A 259 31.39 -22.06 -11.70
C THR A 259 32.69 -22.72 -11.29
N MET A 260 33.72 -22.67 -12.13
CA MET A 260 35.02 -23.28 -11.85
C MET A 260 35.76 -22.54 -10.72
N GLN A 261 36.33 -23.31 -9.80
CA GLN A 261 37.35 -22.81 -8.89
C GLN A 261 38.72 -23.06 -9.50
N ALA A 262 39.60 -22.06 -9.43
CA ALA A 262 40.94 -22.14 -9.99
C ALA A 262 41.93 -21.38 -9.13
N SER A 263 43.17 -21.87 -9.09
CA SER A 263 44.31 -21.14 -8.57
C SER A 263 45.48 -21.21 -9.55
N ASN A 264 46.32 -20.17 -9.55
CA ASN A 264 47.48 -20.08 -10.41
C ASN A 264 48.49 -19.06 -9.86
N LEU A 265 49.73 -19.16 -10.32
CA LEU A 265 50.77 -18.17 -10.03
C LEU A 265 51.04 -17.31 -11.27
N PHE A 266 50.82 -16.02 -11.16
CA PHE A 266 51.20 -15.06 -12.20
C PHE A 266 52.57 -14.46 -11.91
N ARG A 267 53.48 -14.52 -12.89
CA ARG A 267 54.81 -13.88 -12.81
C ARG A 267 54.76 -12.56 -13.56
N LEU A 268 55.19 -11.49 -12.90
CA LEU A 268 55.26 -10.15 -13.49
C LEU A 268 56.67 -9.86 -13.99
N GLN A 269 56.77 -8.98 -14.99
CA GLN A 269 58.03 -8.55 -15.58
C GLN A 269 58.96 -7.82 -14.59
N ASP A 270 58.42 -7.25 -13.52
CA ASP A 270 59.19 -6.62 -12.44
C ASP A 270 59.72 -7.61 -11.38
N GLY A 271 59.52 -8.91 -11.59
CA GLY A 271 59.98 -9.98 -10.71
C GLY A 271 59.02 -10.36 -9.58
N ARG A 272 57.87 -9.66 -9.43
CA ARG A 272 56.82 -10.07 -8.48
C ARG A 272 56.14 -11.37 -8.94
N ILE A 273 55.70 -12.17 -7.98
CA ILE A 273 54.86 -13.36 -8.20
C ILE A 273 53.56 -13.12 -7.45
N LEU A 274 52.44 -13.18 -8.16
CA LEU A 274 51.11 -13.07 -7.59
C LEU A 274 50.50 -14.45 -7.47
N ASP A 275 50.11 -14.81 -6.25
CA ASP A 275 49.22 -15.94 -6.03
C ASP A 275 47.79 -15.49 -6.32
N TRP A 276 47.12 -16.22 -7.21
CA TRP A 276 45.78 -15.90 -7.69
C TRP A 276 44.86 -17.08 -7.42
N TYR A 277 43.68 -16.75 -6.90
CA TYR A 277 42.59 -17.68 -6.67
C TYR A 277 41.28 -17.07 -7.17
N SER A 278 40.44 -17.89 -7.78
CA SER A 278 39.11 -17.52 -8.26
C SER A 278 38.09 -18.59 -7.86
N ALA A 279 36.91 -18.14 -7.45
CA ALA A 279 35.78 -18.98 -7.11
C ALA A 279 34.46 -18.27 -7.44
N PRO A 280 33.39 -19.02 -7.76
CA PRO A 280 32.08 -18.43 -7.99
C PRO A 280 31.48 -17.88 -6.70
N ILE A 281 30.76 -16.76 -6.82
CA ILE A 281 29.95 -16.23 -5.73
C ILE A 281 28.60 -16.95 -5.75
N THR A 282 28.28 -17.68 -4.69
CA THR A 282 26.96 -18.30 -4.47
C THR A 282 26.11 -17.37 -3.61
N GLY A 283 24.97 -16.93 -4.14
CA GLY A 283 23.99 -16.10 -3.44
C GLY A 283 22.57 -16.42 -3.89
#